data_AF-A0A8C9L667-F1
#
_entry.id   AF-A0A8C9L667-F1
#
_cell.length_a   1.000
_cell.length_b   1.000
_cell.length_c   1.000
_cell.angle_alpha   90.00
_cell.angle_beta   90.00
_cell.angle_gamma   90.00
#
_symmetry.space_group_name_H-M   'P 1'
#
loop_
_entity.id
_entity.type
_entity.pdbx_description
1 polymer ?
#
loop_
_entity_poly.entity_id
_entity_poly.type
_entity_poly.pdbx_seq_one_letter_code
_entity_poly.pdbx_strand_id
1 'polypeptide(L)'
;MEVVLLRMCRAFDAASGTVLFEGKLAGPELFRSLGCPELVASVFDFARGLSALRCSESELALLSALLLLNAGRPWLQDRPRVARLQGQLDVAFRLLLRRTRREAVSPQLPAPGRLRALCSQHLEQVQAFRRLHPAGVSAAFPPLYRELFAPDPVSRGLAA
;
A
#
# COMPACT_ATOMS: atom_id res chain seq x y z
N MET A 1 1.29 1.55 -4.63
CA MET A 1 0.95 2.03 -3.28
C MET A 1 0.80 0.92 -2.25
N GLU A 2 0.22 -0.24 -2.58
CA GLU A 2 0.05 -1.36 -1.62
C GLU A 2 1.34 -1.71 -0.86
N VAL A 3 2.48 -1.76 -1.55
CA VAL A 3 3.80 -1.99 -0.93
C VAL A 3 4.20 -0.88 0.05
N VAL A 4 3.84 0.38 -0.23
CA VAL A 4 4.09 1.52 0.68
C VAL A 4 3.26 1.35 1.96
N LEU A 5 1.98 1.01 1.82
CA LEU A 5 1.11 0.74 2.97
C LEU A 5 1.63 -0.43 3.81
N LEU A 6 2.07 -1.52 3.16
CA LEU A 6 2.70 -2.65 3.86
C LEU A 6 3.93 -2.19 4.64
N ARG A 7 4.82 -1.40 4.02
CA ARG A 7 6.05 -0.93 4.65
C ARG A 7 5.83 0.11 5.75
N MET A 8 4.67 0.73 5.82
CA MET A 8 4.33 1.67 6.89
C MET A 8 4.44 1.01 8.28
N CYS A 9 4.24 -0.31 8.41
CA CYS A 9 4.43 -1.03 9.68
C CYS A 9 5.86 -0.93 10.26
N ARG A 10 6.85 -0.51 9.46
CA ARG A 10 8.23 -0.23 9.92
C ARG A 10 8.40 1.17 10.48
N ALA A 11 7.57 2.08 10.04
CA ALA A 11 7.52 3.44 10.55
C ALA A 11 6.48 3.60 11.67
N PHE A 12 5.68 2.57 11.97
CA PHE A 12 4.58 2.66 12.92
C PHE A 12 4.96 2.10 14.29
N ASP A 13 4.77 2.90 15.34
CA ASP A 13 4.82 2.45 16.71
C ASP A 13 3.43 2.06 17.20
N ALA A 14 3.21 0.76 17.36
CA ALA A 14 1.94 0.22 17.80
C ALA A 14 1.61 0.53 19.28
N ALA A 15 2.62 0.84 20.10
CA ALA A 15 2.41 1.14 21.52
C ALA A 15 1.79 2.53 21.70
N SER A 16 2.32 3.55 21.02
CA SER A 16 1.78 4.91 21.05
C SER A 16 0.72 5.18 19.98
N GLY A 17 0.58 4.30 18.97
CA GLY A 17 -0.34 4.51 17.86
C GLY A 17 0.10 5.62 16.90
N THR A 18 1.42 5.83 16.77
CA THR A 18 2.02 6.91 15.98
C THR A 18 2.84 6.38 14.80
N VAL A 19 3.05 7.22 13.78
CA VAL A 19 3.93 6.93 12.64
C VAL A 19 5.09 7.91 12.59
N LEU A 20 6.27 7.44 12.20
CA LEU A 20 7.43 8.29 11.88
C LEU A 20 7.12 9.14 10.64
N PHE A 21 7.01 10.44 10.85
CA PHE A 21 6.75 11.44 9.81
C PHE A 21 7.66 12.66 10.07
N GLU A 22 8.40 13.09 9.06
CA GLU A 22 9.37 14.21 9.15
C GLU A 22 10.33 14.10 10.35
N GLY A 23 10.80 12.89 10.64
CA GLY A 23 11.76 12.62 11.72
C GLY A 23 11.16 12.60 13.13
N LYS A 24 9.82 12.74 13.27
CA LYS A 24 9.12 12.69 14.55
C LYS A 24 8.00 11.65 14.54
N LEU A 25 7.62 11.16 15.71
CA LEU A 25 6.43 10.34 15.85
C LEU A 25 5.18 11.24 15.83
N ALA A 26 4.23 10.90 14.97
CA ALA A 26 3.02 11.65 14.74
C ALA A 26 1.79 10.75 14.85
N GLY A 27 0.78 11.19 15.60
CA GLY A 27 -0.53 10.54 15.59
C GLY A 27 -1.40 10.97 14.41
N PRO A 28 -2.59 10.37 14.26
CA PRO A 28 -3.50 10.70 13.16
C PRO A 28 -3.96 12.17 13.17
N GLU A 29 -3.93 12.82 14.33
CA GLU A 29 -4.32 14.22 14.52
C GLU A 29 -3.44 15.22 13.75
N LEU A 30 -2.19 14.85 13.43
CA LEU A 30 -1.29 15.67 12.62
C LEU A 30 -1.84 15.82 11.19
N PHE A 31 -2.52 14.79 10.69
CA PHE A 31 -2.99 14.72 9.31
C PHE A 31 -4.39 15.31 9.10
N ARG A 32 -4.97 15.97 10.12
CA ARG A 32 -6.34 16.54 10.05
C ARG A 32 -6.53 17.53 8.91
N SER A 33 -5.51 18.31 8.56
CA SER A 33 -5.56 19.29 7.48
C SER A 33 -5.73 18.67 6.09
N LEU A 34 -5.51 17.35 5.94
CA LEU A 34 -5.76 16.63 4.68
C LEU A 34 -7.27 16.50 4.37
N GLY A 35 -8.15 16.74 5.34
CA GLY A 35 -9.61 16.68 5.14
C GLY A 35 -10.17 15.28 4.90
N CYS A 36 -9.40 14.21 5.17
CA CYS A 36 -9.79 12.82 4.95
C CYS A 36 -9.61 11.93 6.21
N PRO A 37 -10.24 12.27 7.35
CA PRO A 37 -10.01 11.59 8.64
C PRO A 37 -10.28 10.08 8.59
N GLU A 38 -11.30 9.64 7.85
CA GLU A 38 -11.64 8.21 7.70
C GLU A 38 -10.54 7.40 7.01
N LEU A 39 -9.92 7.96 5.97
CA LEU A 39 -8.80 7.32 5.28
C LEU A 39 -7.58 7.26 6.21
N VAL A 40 -7.26 8.36 6.89
CA VAL A 40 -6.14 8.41 7.85
C VAL A 40 -6.35 7.35 8.94
N ALA A 41 -7.53 7.31 9.56
CA ALA A 41 -7.87 6.31 10.57
C ALA A 41 -7.71 4.87 10.03
N SER A 42 -8.24 4.60 8.83
CA SER A 42 -8.16 3.27 8.19
C SER A 42 -6.72 2.84 7.90
N VAL A 43 -5.86 3.78 7.50
CA VAL A 43 -4.42 3.54 7.28
C VAL A 43 -3.69 3.27 8.60
N PHE A 44 -3.98 4.04 9.65
CA PHE A 44 -3.41 3.82 10.99
C PHE A 44 -3.83 2.47 11.58
N ASP A 45 -5.10 2.09 11.45
CA ASP A 45 -5.61 0.80 11.91
C ASP A 45 -4.98 -0.37 11.15
N PHE A 46 -4.78 -0.20 9.85
CA PHE A 46 -4.06 -1.16 9.02
C PHE A 46 -2.60 -1.32 9.46
N ALA A 47 -1.90 -0.20 9.67
CA ALA A 47 -0.51 -0.20 10.13
C ALA A 47 -0.37 -0.83 11.53
N ARG A 48 -1.31 -0.56 12.45
CA ARG A 48 -1.36 -1.17 13.77
C ARG A 48 -1.52 -2.69 13.69
N GLY A 49 -2.46 -3.16 12.89
CA GLY A 49 -2.70 -4.60 12.68
C GLY A 49 -1.47 -5.31 12.10
N LEU A 50 -0.82 -4.73 11.09
CA LEU A 50 0.42 -5.28 10.55
C LEU A 50 1.59 -5.26 11.53
N SER A 51 1.75 -4.18 12.29
CA SER A 51 2.84 -4.04 13.26
C SER A 51 2.72 -5.07 14.39
N ALA A 52 1.50 -5.44 14.77
CA ALA A 52 1.24 -6.49 15.75
C ALA A 52 1.76 -7.87 15.32
N LEU A 53 1.86 -8.14 14.01
CA LEU A 53 2.41 -9.40 13.48
C LEU A 53 3.91 -9.54 13.74
N ARG A 54 4.61 -8.42 13.94
CA ARG A 54 6.07 -8.35 14.14
C ARG A 54 6.83 -9.10 13.05
N CYS A 55 6.44 -8.90 11.79
CA CYS A 55 7.10 -9.51 10.65
C CYS A 55 8.59 -9.11 10.61
N SER A 56 9.44 -10.09 10.31
CA SER A 56 10.86 -9.88 10.02
C SER A 56 11.06 -9.20 8.66
N GLU A 57 12.26 -8.67 8.42
CA GLU A 57 12.61 -8.05 7.13
C GLU A 57 12.47 -9.04 5.95
N SER A 58 12.85 -10.30 6.15
CA SER A 58 12.69 -11.35 5.13
C SER A 58 11.22 -11.65 4.81
N GLU A 59 10.36 -11.66 5.84
CA GLU A 59 8.91 -11.86 5.64
C GLU A 59 8.30 -10.66 4.92
N LEU A 60 8.63 -9.44 5.32
CA LEU A 60 8.16 -8.22 4.66
C LEU A 60 8.68 -8.10 3.22
N ALA A 61 9.90 -8.54 2.94
CA ALA A 61 10.46 -8.56 1.59
C ALA A 61 9.67 -9.50 0.66
N LEU A 62 9.40 -10.74 1.10
CA LEU A 62 8.61 -11.69 0.33
C LEU A 62 7.15 -11.25 0.18
N LEU A 63 6.53 -10.70 1.23
CA LEU A 63 5.19 -10.11 1.14
C LEU A 63 5.13 -8.94 0.15
N SER A 64 6.14 -8.06 0.19
CA SER A 64 6.25 -6.95 -0.77
C SER A 64 6.36 -7.46 -2.21
N ALA A 65 7.15 -8.52 -2.42
CA ALA A 65 7.30 -9.14 -3.73
C ALA A 65 5.99 -9.79 -4.22
N LEU A 66 5.25 -10.47 -3.34
CA LEU A 66 3.95 -11.07 -3.66
C LEU A 66 2.88 -10.01 -4.01
N LEU A 67 2.88 -8.86 -3.32
CA LEU A 67 1.97 -7.75 -3.66
C LEU A 67 2.33 -7.10 -5.01
N LEU A 68 3.63 -7.01 -5.32
CA LEU A 68 4.11 -6.44 -6.56
C LEU A 68 3.83 -7.36 -7.76
N LEU A 69 4.21 -8.64 -7.64
CA LEU A 69 4.06 -9.67 -8.66
C LEU A 69 2.70 -10.35 -8.54
N ASN A 70 1.69 -9.66 -9.09
CA ASN A 70 0.32 -10.13 -9.09
C ASN A 70 -0.16 -10.37 -10.53
N ALA A 71 -0.32 -11.63 -10.90
CA ALA A 71 -0.84 -12.03 -12.21
C ALA A 71 -2.30 -11.58 -12.45
N GLY A 72 -3.01 -11.12 -11.42
CA GLY A 72 -4.33 -10.52 -11.50
C GLY A 72 -4.36 -9.10 -12.08
N ARG A 73 -3.22 -8.42 -12.24
CA ARG A 73 -3.20 -7.04 -12.76
C ARG A 73 -3.72 -6.99 -14.21
N PRO A 74 -4.53 -5.96 -14.55
CA PRO A 74 -4.93 -5.73 -15.94
C PRO A 74 -3.71 -5.33 -16.78
N TRP A 75 -3.82 -5.48 -18.10
CA TRP A 75 -2.82 -5.04 -19.08
C TRP A 75 -1.44 -5.73 -19.01
N LEU A 76 -1.34 -6.86 -18.31
CA LEU A 76 -0.13 -7.69 -18.33
C LEU A 76 0.04 -8.34 -19.72
N GLN A 77 1.17 -8.07 -20.36
CA GLN A 77 1.51 -8.67 -21.66
C GLN A 77 1.85 -10.16 -21.53
N ASP A 78 2.61 -10.55 -20.51
CA ASP A 78 3.03 -11.94 -20.27
C ASP A 78 2.50 -12.43 -18.91
N ARG A 79 1.19 -12.66 -18.86
CA ARG A 79 0.49 -13.15 -17.67
C ARG A 79 1.02 -14.52 -17.18
N PRO A 80 1.30 -15.51 -18.05
CA PRO A 80 1.82 -16.81 -17.61
C PRO A 80 3.17 -16.71 -16.89
N ARG A 81 4.09 -15.87 -17.38
CA ARG A 81 5.39 -15.66 -16.72
C ARG A 81 5.24 -15.03 -15.35
N VAL A 82 4.37 -14.03 -15.20
CA VAL A 82 4.10 -13.40 -13.90
C VAL A 82 3.48 -14.41 -12.94
N ALA A 83 2.52 -15.22 -13.39
CA ALA A 83 1.90 -16.27 -12.57
C ALA A 83 2.93 -17.31 -12.08
N ARG A 84 3.88 -17.70 -12.93
CA ARG A 84 4.97 -18.61 -12.56
C ARG A 84 5.86 -18.01 -11.46
N LEU A 85 6.27 -16.74 -11.61
CA LEU A 85 7.08 -16.04 -10.61
C LEU A 85 6.33 -15.86 -9.29
N GLN A 86 5.05 -15.50 -9.36
CA GLN A 86 4.19 -15.39 -8.18
C GLN A 86 4.12 -16.72 -7.42
N GLY A 87 3.87 -17.84 -8.12
CA GLY A 87 3.85 -19.17 -7.50
C GLY A 87 5.17 -19.58 -6.85
N GLN A 88 6.31 -19.21 -7.44
CA GLN A 88 7.63 -19.43 -6.83
C GLN A 88 7.80 -18.64 -5.52
N LEU A 89 7.34 -17.38 -5.49
CA LEU A 89 7.37 -16.56 -4.29
C LEU A 89 6.43 -17.07 -3.20
N ASP A 90 5.25 -17.59 -3.57
CA ASP A 90 4.29 -18.19 -2.63
C ASP A 90 4.89 -19.44 -1.95
N VAL A 91 5.64 -20.25 -2.71
CA VAL A 91 6.39 -21.37 -2.14
C VAL A 91 7.50 -20.87 -1.22
N ALA A 92 8.31 -19.90 -1.66
CA ALA A 92 9.40 -19.34 -0.87
C ALA A 92 8.91 -18.74 0.45
N PHE A 93 7.78 -18.01 0.44
CA PHE A 93 7.18 -17.42 1.63
C PHE A 93 6.70 -18.49 2.62
N ARG A 94 6.01 -19.53 2.14
CA ARG A 94 5.59 -20.65 3.00
C ARG A 94 6.77 -21.40 3.60
N LEU A 95 7.83 -21.62 2.83
CA LEU A 95 9.06 -22.25 3.33
C LEU A 95 9.76 -21.37 4.38
N LEU A 96 9.81 -20.05 4.17
CA LEU A 96 10.35 -19.12 5.17
C LEU A 96 9.57 -19.23 6.48
N LEU A 97 8.23 -19.12 6.44
CA LEU A 97 7.39 -19.21 7.64
C LEU A 97 7.57 -20.55 8.36
N ARG A 98 7.65 -21.67 7.62
CA ARG A 98 7.92 -22.99 8.23
C ARG A 98 9.28 -23.05 8.91
N ARG A 99 10.32 -22.55 8.24
CA ARG A 99 11.69 -22.53 8.77
C ARG A 99 11.80 -21.68 10.04
N THR A 100 11.05 -20.59 10.12
CA THR A 100 11.02 -19.68 11.28
C THR A 100 9.95 -20.03 12.31
N ARG A 101 9.17 -21.12 12.11
CA ARG A 101 8.03 -21.55 12.95
C ARG A 101 6.97 -20.46 13.14
N ARG A 102 6.69 -19.72 12.06
CA ARG A 102 5.79 -18.55 12.01
C ARG A 102 4.59 -18.76 11.09
N GLU A 103 4.20 -20.00 10.80
CA GLU A 103 3.08 -20.33 9.91
C GLU A 103 1.77 -19.65 10.34
N ALA A 104 1.59 -19.41 11.64
CA ALA A 104 0.44 -18.69 12.20
C ALA A 104 0.30 -17.24 11.69
N VAL A 105 1.35 -16.63 11.12
CA VAL A 105 1.29 -15.29 10.51
C VAL A 105 0.44 -15.29 9.25
N SER A 106 0.50 -16.35 8.44
CA SER A 106 -0.18 -16.40 7.14
C SER A 106 -1.68 -16.10 7.20
N PRO A 107 -2.49 -16.71 8.09
CA PRO A 107 -3.91 -16.38 8.20
C PRO A 107 -4.21 -15.02 8.84
N GLN A 108 -3.23 -14.40 9.53
CA GLN A 108 -3.38 -13.09 10.17
C GLN A 108 -3.02 -11.92 9.24
N LEU A 109 -2.42 -12.22 8.08
CA LEU A 109 -2.10 -11.20 7.09
C LEU A 109 -3.38 -10.53 6.58
N PRO A 110 -3.35 -9.22 6.31
CA PRO A 110 -4.48 -8.54 5.71
C PRO A 110 -4.88 -9.19 4.39
N ALA A 111 -6.17 -9.42 4.21
CA ALA A 111 -6.69 -9.89 2.94
C ALA A 111 -6.27 -8.92 1.82
N PRO A 112 -5.89 -9.40 0.62
CA PRO A 112 -5.51 -8.54 -0.51
C PRO A 112 -6.58 -7.50 -0.87
N GLY A 113 -7.86 -7.79 -0.60
CA GLY A 113 -8.96 -6.82 -0.76
C GLY A 113 -8.83 -5.57 0.11
N ARG A 114 -8.29 -5.69 1.34
CA ARG A 114 -8.15 -4.55 2.27
C ARG A 114 -7.13 -3.53 1.78
N LEU A 115 -5.98 -3.99 1.29
CA LEU A 115 -4.96 -3.13 0.68
C LEU A 115 -5.50 -2.41 -0.56
N ARG A 116 -6.22 -3.14 -1.41
CA ARG A 116 -6.88 -2.56 -2.60
C ARG A 116 -7.91 -1.49 -2.21
N ALA A 117 -8.73 -1.75 -1.19
CA ALA A 117 -9.72 -0.80 -0.70
C ALA A 117 -9.07 0.51 -0.20
N LEU A 118 -8.02 0.43 0.63
CA LEU A 118 -7.26 1.61 1.05
C LEU A 118 -6.67 2.37 -0.15
N CYS A 119 -6.22 1.63 -1.17
CA CYS A 119 -5.70 2.26 -2.37
C CYS A 119 -6.76 2.99 -3.20
N SER A 120 -7.94 2.40 -3.33
CA SER A 120 -9.09 3.04 -3.99
C SER A 120 -9.55 4.28 -3.23
N GLN A 121 -9.67 4.20 -1.90
CA GLN A 121 -10.03 5.35 -1.06
C GLN A 121 -9.03 6.50 -1.20
N HIS A 122 -7.72 6.21 -1.18
CA HIS A 122 -6.71 7.24 -1.44
C HIS A 122 -6.90 7.89 -2.81
N LEU A 123 -7.13 7.09 -3.86
CA LEU A 123 -7.36 7.62 -5.20
C LEU A 123 -8.61 8.52 -5.26
N GLU A 124 -9.69 8.14 -4.58
CA GLU A 124 -10.91 8.95 -4.46
C GLU A 124 -10.64 10.29 -3.77
N GLN A 125 -9.85 10.30 -2.68
CA GLN A 125 -9.45 11.52 -1.98
C GLN A 125 -8.61 12.44 -2.88
N VAL A 126 -7.65 11.89 -3.62
CA VAL A 126 -6.83 12.65 -4.58
C VAL A 126 -7.70 13.28 -5.67
N GLN A 127 -8.66 12.53 -6.20
CA GLN A 127 -9.59 13.05 -7.21
C GLN A 127 -10.51 14.13 -6.65
N ALA A 128 -11.03 13.96 -5.44
CA ALA A 128 -11.84 14.98 -4.77
C ALA A 128 -11.05 16.27 -4.54
N PHE A 129 -9.82 16.14 -4.03
CA PHE A 129 -8.91 17.26 -3.84
C PHE A 129 -8.64 18.02 -5.15
N ARG A 130 -8.36 17.31 -6.26
CA ARG A 130 -8.16 17.94 -7.58
C ARG A 130 -9.40 18.71 -8.07
N ARG A 131 -10.62 18.21 -7.81
CA ARG A 131 -11.86 18.91 -8.19
C ARG A 131 -12.06 20.20 -7.39
N LEU A 132 -11.67 20.20 -6.12
CA LEU A 132 -11.78 21.36 -5.23
C LEU A 132 -10.66 22.39 -5.46
N HIS A 133 -9.51 21.97 -6.00
CA HIS A 133 -8.34 22.82 -6.26
C HIS A 133 -7.90 22.77 -7.74
N PRO A 134 -8.72 23.27 -8.68
CA PRO A 134 -8.45 23.19 -10.11
C PRO A 134 -7.28 24.08 -10.58
N ALA A 135 -6.88 25.10 -9.81
CA ALA A 135 -5.78 25.99 -10.15
C ALA A 135 -4.46 25.51 -9.53
N GLY A 136 -3.46 25.15 -10.36
CA GLY A 136 -2.03 25.05 -10.00
C GLY A 136 -1.60 23.95 -9.00
N VAL A 137 -2.46 23.50 -8.08
CA VAL A 137 -2.08 22.52 -7.04
C VAL A 137 -1.78 21.16 -7.63
N SER A 138 -2.44 20.79 -8.74
CA SER A 138 -2.08 19.57 -9.49
C SER A 138 -0.67 19.65 -10.10
N ALA A 139 -0.09 20.84 -10.29
CA ALA A 139 1.30 21.01 -10.74
C ALA A 139 2.30 20.94 -9.57
N ALA A 140 1.85 21.19 -8.34
CA ALA A 140 2.67 21.02 -7.13
C ALA A 140 2.88 19.55 -6.76
N PHE A 141 2.04 18.63 -7.27
CA PHE A 141 2.28 17.20 -7.10
C PHE A 141 3.53 16.74 -7.84
N PRO A 142 4.41 15.95 -7.20
CA PRO A 142 5.58 15.39 -7.85
C PRO A 142 5.22 14.60 -9.12
N PRO A 143 6.03 14.65 -10.20
CA PRO A 143 5.69 14.01 -11.48
C PRO A 143 5.31 12.53 -11.37
N LEU A 144 6.10 11.73 -10.62
CA LEU A 144 5.80 10.31 -10.42
C LEU A 144 4.49 10.07 -9.67
N TYR A 145 4.17 10.93 -8.70
CA TYR A 145 2.90 10.83 -7.97
C TYR A 145 1.71 11.08 -8.90
N ARG A 146 1.83 12.08 -9.80
CA ARG A 146 0.80 12.37 -10.79
C ARG A 146 0.58 11.22 -11.75
N GLU A 147 1.65 10.64 -12.27
CA GLU A 147 1.57 9.50 -13.19
C GLU A 147 0.80 8.32 -12.55
N LEU A 148 1.07 8.03 -11.28
CA LEU A 148 0.48 6.88 -10.59
C LEU A 148 -0.96 7.09 -10.11
N PHE A 149 -1.32 8.31 -9.66
CA PHE A 149 -2.58 8.56 -8.94
C PHE A 149 -3.46 9.65 -9.55
N ALA A 150 -2.93 10.44 -10.48
CA ALA A 150 -3.65 11.54 -11.09
C ALA A 150 -3.38 11.62 -12.62
N PRO A 151 -3.47 10.51 -13.38
CA PRO A 151 -3.18 10.53 -14.81
C PRO A 151 -4.11 11.49 -15.54
N ASP A 152 -3.56 12.25 -16.47
CA ASP A 152 -4.32 13.22 -17.26
C ASP A 152 -5.33 12.49 -18.18
N PRO A 153 -6.51 13.06 -18.45
CA PRO A 153 -7.56 12.40 -19.22
C PRO A 153 -7.10 11.93 -20.62
N VAL A 154 -6.12 12.61 -21.22
CA VAL A 154 -5.50 12.23 -22.51
C VAL A 154 -4.80 10.87 -22.44
N SER A 155 -4.19 10.54 -21.31
CA SER A 155 -3.55 9.23 -21.10
C SER A 155 -4.53 8.07 -20.94
N ARG A 156 -5.83 8.35 -20.70
CA ARG A 156 -6.90 7.34 -20.72
C ARG A 156 -7.48 7.08 -22.10
N GLY A 157 -7.38 8.04 -23.03
CA GLY A 157 -7.97 7.95 -24.38
C GLY A 157 -7.11 7.20 -25.42
N LEU A 158 -5.81 7.05 -25.17
CA LEU A 158 -4.90 6.27 -26.03
C LEU A 158 -4.90 4.76 -25.70
N ALA A 159 -5.73 4.33 -24.75
CA ALA A 159 -5.80 2.96 -24.25
C ALA A 159 -7.23 2.38 -24.27
N ALA A 160 -8.13 2.95 -25.08
CA ALA A 160 -9.46 2.40 -25.38
C ALA A 160 -9.46 1.72 -26.76
#